data_AF-A0A524IES5-F1
#
_entry.id   AF-A0A524IES5-F1
#
_cell.length_a   1.000
_cell.length_b   1.000
_cell.length_c   1.000
_cell.angle_alpha   90.00
_cell.angle_beta   90.00
_cell.angle_gamma   90.00
#
_symmetry.space_group_name_H-M   'P 1'
#
loop_
_entity.id
_entity.type
_entity.pdbx_description
1 polymer ?
#
loop_
_entity_poly.entity_id
_entity_poly.type
_entity_poly.pdbx_seq_one_letter_code
_entity_poly.pdbx_strand_id
1 'polypeptide(L)'
;QVGFEILKSLGLRHRGVNVIACPTCGRVEIDVVKMANELEHRLGHIKNPITVSVLGCVVNGIGEGKEADIGIAGGQGVGIVFKKGKLYKRVPSEELMDTLIEEVEAMAKEQDAEGPRGSASQPSPSMLPLKELSLASPRSSSREIPVLPLK
;
A
#
# COMPACT_ATOMS: atom_id res chain seq x y z
N GLN A 1 7.28 -7.10 22.08
CA GLN A 1 6.29 -7.14 20.98
C GLN A 1 5.93 -5.73 20.53
N VAL A 2 5.43 -4.88 21.44
CA VAL A 2 5.07 -3.46 21.18
C VAL A 2 6.12 -2.63 20.43
N GLY A 3 7.42 -2.75 20.76
CA GLY A 3 8.46 -1.97 20.09
C GLY A 3 8.58 -2.23 18.58
N PHE A 4 8.28 -3.45 18.12
CA PHE A 4 8.25 -3.76 16.69
C PHE A 4 7.00 -3.23 16.01
N GLU A 5 5.86 -3.22 16.69
CA GLU A 5 4.60 -2.67 16.16
C GLU A 5 4.71 -1.16 15.94
N ILE A 6 5.34 -0.42 16.85
CA ILE A 6 5.61 1.01 16.68
C ILE A 6 6.47 1.26 15.42
N LEU A 7 7.56 0.49 15.26
CA LEU A 7 8.43 0.61 14.08
C LEU A 7 7.73 0.20 12.79
N LYS A 8 6.81 -0.76 12.85
CA LYS A 8 5.98 -1.22 11.72
C LYS A 8 5.00 -0.12 11.30
N SER A 9 4.31 0.51 12.24
CA SER A 9 3.37 1.61 11.97
C SER A 9 4.04 2.84 11.33
N LEU A 10 5.33 3.06 11.62
CA LEU A 10 6.13 4.15 11.03
C LEU A 10 6.85 3.75 9.72
N GLY A 11 6.71 2.51 9.26
CA GLY A 11 7.41 2.01 8.07
C GLY A 11 8.93 1.90 8.22
N LEU A 12 9.47 1.97 9.45
CA LEU A 12 10.91 1.97 9.73
C LEU A 12 11.51 0.56 9.81
N ARG A 13 10.72 -0.41 10.27
CA ARG A 13 11.15 -1.81 10.35
C ARG A 13 9.95 -2.74 10.33
N HIS A 14 9.92 -3.63 9.36
CA HIS A 14 8.86 -4.62 9.21
C HIS A 14 9.46 -6.02 9.05
N ARG A 15 8.84 -6.99 9.71
CA ARG A 15 9.12 -8.43 9.59
C ARG A 15 7.81 -9.15 9.32
N GLY A 16 7.84 -10.10 8.40
CA GLY A 16 6.67 -10.83 7.96
C GLY A 16 5.66 -9.97 7.19
N VAL A 17 4.45 -10.51 7.07
CA VAL A 17 3.39 -9.90 6.28
C VAL A 17 2.81 -8.68 6.98
N ASN A 18 2.65 -7.59 6.22
CA ASN A 18 1.95 -6.39 6.64
C ASN A 18 0.56 -6.35 6.00
N VAL A 19 -0.48 -6.56 6.79
CA VAL A 19 -1.87 -6.51 6.30
C VAL A 19 -2.43 -5.10 6.50
N ILE A 20 -2.90 -4.48 5.41
CA ILE A 20 -3.56 -3.17 5.38
C ILE A 20 -5.02 -3.38 5.01
N ALA A 21 -5.93 -3.18 5.96
CA ALA A 21 -7.36 -3.33 5.73
C ALA A 21 -8.06 -1.97 5.57
N CYS A 22 -9.06 -1.87 4.70
CA CYS A 22 -9.89 -0.66 4.64
C CYS A 22 -10.77 -0.55 5.88
N PRO A 23 -11.06 0.67 6.37
CA PRO A 23 -12.05 0.86 7.43
C PRO A 23 -13.42 0.35 6.96
N THR A 24 -14.15 -0.31 7.85
CA THR A 24 -15.51 -0.77 7.53
C THR A 24 -16.41 0.44 7.27
N CYS A 25 -17.00 0.52 6.07
CA CYS A 25 -17.94 1.58 5.68
C CYS A 25 -19.25 0.98 5.13
N GLY A 26 -20.26 1.80 4.84
CA GLY A 26 -21.56 1.34 4.33
C GLY A 26 -21.56 0.77 2.90
N ARG A 27 -20.39 0.76 2.24
CA ARG A 27 -20.19 0.20 0.88
C ARG A 27 -19.48 -1.15 0.92
N VAL A 28 -19.28 -1.70 2.10
CA VAL A 28 -18.56 -2.95 2.28
C VAL A 28 -19.43 -4.11 1.80
N GLU A 29 -18.90 -4.88 0.87
CA GLU A 29 -19.57 -6.04 0.27
C GLU A 29 -18.93 -7.36 0.72
N ILE A 30 -17.80 -7.31 1.42
CA ILE A 30 -17.08 -8.45 1.98
C ILE A 30 -16.73 -8.22 3.45
N ASP A 31 -16.64 -9.28 4.25
CA ASP A 31 -16.27 -9.14 5.67
C ASP A 31 -14.75 -8.92 5.84
N VAL A 32 -14.33 -7.66 5.72
CA VAL A 32 -12.92 -7.23 5.79
C VAL A 32 -12.25 -7.68 7.09
N VAL A 33 -12.97 -7.63 8.23
CA VAL A 33 -12.42 -7.96 9.54
C VAL A 33 -12.11 -9.45 9.63
N LYS A 34 -13.04 -10.31 9.21
CA LYS A 34 -12.79 -11.76 9.15
C LYS A 34 -11.62 -12.08 8.23
N MET A 35 -11.59 -11.48 7.05
CA MET A 35 -10.52 -11.72 6.08
C MET A 35 -9.15 -11.28 6.58
N ALA A 36 -9.05 -10.11 7.22
CA ALA A 36 -7.79 -9.63 7.79
C ALA A 36 -7.26 -10.58 8.90
N ASN A 37 -8.13 -11.00 9.81
CA ASN A 37 -7.76 -11.94 10.89
C ASN A 37 -7.29 -13.29 10.34
N GLU A 38 -7.99 -13.81 9.32
CA GLU A 38 -7.64 -15.07 8.69
C GLU A 38 -6.30 -14.98 7.93
N LEU A 39 -6.03 -13.86 7.25
CA LEU A 39 -4.74 -13.59 6.60
C LEU A 39 -3.61 -13.53 7.61
N GLU A 40 -3.78 -12.83 8.73
CA GLU A 40 -2.76 -12.78 9.79
C GLU A 40 -2.47 -14.17 10.35
N HIS A 41 -3.50 -15.01 10.53
CA HIS A 41 -3.33 -16.37 11.02
C HIS A 41 -2.62 -17.28 10.01
N ARG A 42 -3.08 -17.30 8.76
CA ARG A 42 -2.54 -18.20 7.73
C ARG A 42 -1.15 -17.77 7.25
N LEU A 43 -0.88 -16.47 7.14
CA LEU A 43 0.38 -15.93 6.62
C LEU A 43 1.43 -15.66 7.72
N GLY A 44 1.13 -15.94 8.99
CA GLY A 44 2.04 -15.68 10.12
C GLY A 44 3.38 -16.42 10.06
N HIS A 45 3.50 -17.45 9.23
CA HIS A 45 4.72 -18.22 9.03
C HIS A 45 5.72 -17.55 8.05
N ILE A 46 5.24 -16.62 7.21
CA ILE A 46 6.06 -15.91 6.22
C ILE A 46 6.88 -14.82 6.92
N LYS A 47 8.20 -14.83 6.72
CA LYS A 47 9.13 -13.86 7.33
C LYS A 47 9.46 -12.70 6.41
N ASN A 48 9.19 -12.86 5.12
CA ASN A 48 9.45 -11.89 4.08
C ASN A 48 8.55 -10.66 4.27
N PRO A 49 9.09 -9.44 4.06
CA PRO A 49 8.32 -8.22 4.16
C PRO A 49 7.43 -8.07 2.92
N ILE A 50 6.18 -8.55 3.01
CA ILE A 50 5.18 -8.43 1.94
C ILE A 50 4.01 -7.60 2.45
N THR A 51 3.59 -6.60 1.68
CA THR A 51 2.43 -5.78 2.03
C THR A 51 1.19 -6.27 1.29
N VAL A 52 0.17 -6.66 2.05
CA VAL A 52 -1.09 -7.22 1.54
C VAL A 52 -2.24 -6.26 1.88
N SER A 53 -3.09 -5.92 0.92
CA SER A 53 -4.24 -5.03 1.12
C SER A 53 -5.58 -5.75 1.00
N VAL A 54 -6.50 -5.48 1.94
CA VAL A 54 -7.88 -6.03 1.95
C VAL A 54 -8.88 -4.89 1.92
N LEU A 55 -9.64 -4.80 0.83
CA LEU A 55 -10.50 -3.65 0.57
C LEU A 55 -11.95 -4.11 0.41
N GLY A 56 -12.84 -3.51 1.19
CA GLY A 56 -14.25 -3.93 1.29
C GLY A 56 -15.11 -3.59 0.07
N CYS A 57 -14.62 -2.73 -0.84
CA CYS A 57 -15.36 -2.28 -2.03
C CYS A 57 -14.42 -2.06 -3.23
N VAL A 58 -14.94 -2.21 -4.46
CA VAL A 58 -14.18 -1.99 -5.70
C VAL A 58 -13.95 -0.51 -6.01
N VAL A 59 -14.87 0.37 -5.57
CA VAL A 59 -14.94 1.78 -6.00
C VAL A 59 -13.66 2.56 -5.72
N ASN A 60 -13.16 2.47 -4.48
CA ASN A 60 -11.90 3.10 -4.08
C ASN A 60 -10.76 2.09 -3.94
N GLY A 61 -11.05 0.79 -4.05
CA GLY A 61 -10.11 -0.27 -3.70
C GLY A 61 -8.80 -0.21 -4.48
N ILE A 62 -8.83 -0.18 -5.81
CA ILE A 62 -7.59 -0.25 -6.61
C ILE A 62 -6.72 1.01 -6.42
N GLY A 63 -7.33 2.15 -6.09
CA GLY A 63 -6.63 3.40 -5.82
C GLY A 63 -5.92 3.41 -4.46
N GLU A 64 -6.62 2.97 -3.42
CA GLU A 64 -6.11 2.91 -2.04
C GLU A 64 -5.07 1.80 -1.84
N GLY A 65 -5.17 0.70 -2.60
CA GLY A 65 -4.26 -0.44 -2.51
C GLY A 65 -2.98 -0.35 -3.34
N LYS A 66 -2.68 0.79 -4.00
CA LYS A 66 -1.52 0.89 -4.91
C LYS A 66 -0.17 0.69 -4.21
N GLU A 67 -0.10 1.04 -2.93
CA GLU A 67 1.11 0.92 -2.12
C GLU A 67 1.37 -0.52 -1.66
N ALA A 68 0.37 -1.40 -1.76
CA ALA A 68 0.52 -2.81 -1.45
C ALA A 68 1.12 -3.60 -2.63
N ASP A 69 1.91 -4.61 -2.31
CA ASP A 69 2.45 -5.54 -3.30
C ASP A 69 1.33 -6.31 -3.99
N ILE A 70 0.37 -6.75 -3.18
CA ILE A 70 -0.83 -7.47 -3.61
C ILE A 70 -2.02 -7.07 -2.76
N GLY A 71 -3.22 -7.12 -3.32
CA GLY A 71 -4.43 -6.98 -2.54
C GLY A 71 -5.67 -7.46 -3.24
N ILE A 72 -6.77 -7.42 -2.49
CA ILE A 72 -8.11 -7.80 -2.94
C ILE A 72 -9.09 -6.66 -2.73
N ALA A 73 -10.04 -6.53 -3.65
CA ALA A 73 -11.19 -5.65 -3.53
C ALA A 73 -12.47 -6.46 -3.75
N GLY A 74 -13.38 -6.42 -2.77
CA GLY A 74 -14.69 -7.05 -2.87
C GLY A 74 -15.69 -6.21 -3.66
N GLY A 75 -16.51 -6.86 -4.47
CA GLY A 75 -17.60 -6.27 -5.25
C GLY A 75 -18.69 -7.31 -5.51
N GLN A 76 -19.85 -6.89 -6.01
CA GLN A 76 -21.12 -7.63 -6.13
C GLN A 76 -20.99 -9.14 -6.45
N GLY A 77 -20.68 -9.96 -5.43
CA GLY A 77 -20.37 -11.40 -5.59
C GLY A 77 -19.02 -11.74 -6.24
N VAL A 78 -18.28 -10.76 -6.76
CA VAL A 78 -17.00 -10.92 -7.46
C VAL A 78 -15.89 -10.13 -6.77
N GLY A 79 -14.78 -10.79 -6.49
CA GLY A 79 -13.57 -10.14 -6.02
C GLY A 79 -12.55 -9.87 -7.11
N ILE A 80 -11.80 -8.80 -6.93
CA ILE A 80 -10.72 -8.40 -7.82
C ILE A 80 -9.40 -8.51 -7.07
N VAL A 81 -8.48 -9.28 -7.62
CA VAL A 81 -7.09 -9.35 -7.16
C VAL A 81 -6.28 -8.34 -7.97
N PHE A 82 -5.47 -7.54 -7.29
CA PHE A 82 -4.57 -6.58 -7.92
C PHE A 82 -3.16 -6.73 -7.36
N LYS A 83 -2.15 -6.40 -8.18
CA LYS A 83 -0.72 -6.39 -7.80
C LYS A 83 -0.14 -5.03 -8.13
N LYS A 84 0.48 -4.35 -7.14
CA LYS A 84 1.09 -3.01 -7.31
C LYS A 84 0.18 -2.02 -8.05
N GLY A 85 -1.10 -2.00 -7.68
CA GLY A 85 -2.12 -1.14 -8.29
C GLY A 85 -2.61 -1.53 -9.70
N LYS A 86 -2.21 -2.68 -10.25
CA LYS A 86 -2.70 -3.21 -11.53
C LYS A 86 -3.64 -4.39 -11.32
N LEU A 87 -4.72 -4.43 -12.09
CA LEU A 87 -5.70 -5.51 -12.04
C LEU A 87 -5.06 -6.81 -12.55
N TYR A 88 -5.10 -7.87 -11.73
CA TYR A 88 -4.48 -9.16 -12.05
C TYR A 88 -5.51 -10.18 -12.51
N LYS A 89 -6.49 -10.51 -11.65
CA LYS A 89 -7.59 -11.42 -11.99
C LYS A 89 -8.87 -11.07 -11.25
N ARG A 90 -10.01 -11.52 -11.79
CA ARG A 90 -11.30 -11.51 -11.10
C ARG A 90 -11.65 -12.93 -10.73
N VAL A 91 -12.10 -13.14 -9.49
CA VAL A 91 -12.47 -14.45 -8.95
C VAL A 91 -13.77 -14.32 -8.16
N PRO A 92 -14.54 -15.40 -7.99
CA PRO A 92 -15.68 -15.42 -7.08
C PRO A 92 -15.25 -15.04 -5.66
N SER A 93 -16.16 -14.42 -4.88
CA SER A 93 -15.83 -13.96 -3.53
C SER A 93 -15.39 -15.08 -2.57
N GLU A 94 -15.86 -16.31 -2.82
CA GLU A 94 -15.52 -17.50 -2.03
C GLU A 94 -14.06 -17.93 -2.26
N GLU A 95 -13.55 -17.79 -3.49
CA GLU A 95 -12.19 -18.19 -3.86
C GLU A 95 -11.15 -17.09 -3.61
N LEU A 96 -11.58 -15.87 -3.25
CA LEU A 96 -10.69 -14.71 -3.07
C LEU A 96 -9.59 -14.98 -2.04
N MET A 97 -9.95 -15.60 -0.92
CA MET A 97 -9.04 -15.80 0.19
C MET A 97 -7.92 -16.77 -0.20
N ASP A 98 -8.29 -17.94 -0.72
CA ASP A 98 -7.33 -18.97 -1.08
C ASP A 98 -6.42 -18.50 -2.22
N THR A 99 -7.01 -17.83 -3.23
CA THR A 99 -6.25 -17.19 -4.31
C THR A 99 -5.21 -16.18 -3.79
N LEU A 100 -5.58 -15.35 -2.80
CA LEU A 100 -4.68 -14.35 -2.25
C LEU A 100 -3.51 -15.00 -1.52
N ILE A 101 -3.78 -16.06 -0.74
CA ILE A 101 -2.77 -16.79 0.02
C ILE A 101 -1.78 -17.48 -0.91
N GLU A 102 -2.26 -18.22 -1.92
CA GLU A 102 -1.41 -18.89 -2.92
C GLU A 102 -0.44 -17.90 -3.57
N GLU A 103 -0.94 -16.72 -3.91
CA GLU A 103 -0.14 -15.70 -4.56
C GLU A 103 0.88 -15.06 -3.61
N VAL A 104 0.51 -14.80 -2.36
CA VAL A 104 1.46 -14.31 -1.35
C VAL A 104 2.55 -15.35 -1.08
N GLU A 105 2.21 -16.63 -1.02
CA GLU A 105 3.18 -17.71 -0.85
C GLU A 105 4.12 -17.85 -2.06
N ALA A 106 3.60 -17.70 -3.28
CA ALA A 106 4.42 -17.67 -4.48
C ALA A 106 5.43 -16.52 -4.44
N MET A 107 4.96 -15.31 -4.09
CA MET A 107 5.83 -14.13 -3.94
C MET A 107 6.87 -14.31 -2.81
N ALA A 108 6.51 -14.96 -1.71
CA ALA A 108 7.45 -15.26 -0.63
C ALA A 108 8.57 -16.21 -1.09
N LYS A 109 8.22 -17.28 -1.81
CA LYS A 109 9.18 -18.24 -2.37
C LYS A 109 10.15 -17.58 -3.36
N GLU A 110 9.66 -16.68 -4.20
CA GLU A 110 10.50 -15.91 -5.14
C GLU A 110 11.50 -15.00 -4.39
N GLN A 111 11.07 -14.35 -3.31
CA GLN A 111 11.93 -13.48 -2.50
C GLN A 111 12.98 -14.25 -1.68
N ASP A 112 12.67 -15.48 -1.26
CA ASP A 112 13.64 -16.36 -0.60
C ASP A 112 14.74 -16.83 -1.57
N ALA A 113 14.40 -17.01 -2.85
CA ALA A 113 15.35 -17.37 -3.89
C ALA A 113 16.25 -16.19 -4.33
N GLU A 114 15.73 -14.96 -4.35
CA GLU A 114 16.47 -13.76 -4.76
C GLU A 114 17.25 -13.07 -3.61
N GLY A 115 17.19 -13.60 -2.39
CA GLY A 115 17.84 -13.02 -1.22
C GLY A 115 17.17 -11.73 -0.72
N PRO A 116 17.47 -11.28 0.52
CA PRO A 116 16.70 -10.22 1.15
C PRO A 116 16.93 -8.87 0.46
N ARG A 117 15.99 -8.45 -0.39
CA ARG A 117 15.83 -7.05 -0.77
C ARG A 117 15.41 -6.30 0.49
N GLY A 118 16.39 -5.68 1.16
CA GLY A 118 16.15 -4.75 2.24
C GLY A 118 15.08 -3.75 1.83
N SER A 119 14.14 -3.52 2.73
CA SER A 119 13.02 -2.60 2.61
C SER A 119 13.45 -1.24 2.06
N ALA A 120 13.32 -1.04 0.75
CA ALA A 120 13.36 0.27 0.15
C ALA A 120 12.00 0.94 0.44
N SER A 121 11.87 1.50 1.64
CA SER A 121 11.05 2.69 1.82
C SER A 121 11.50 3.67 0.74
N GLN A 122 10.63 4.05 -0.19
CA GLN A 122 10.96 5.13 -1.11
C GLN A 122 11.35 6.36 -0.27
N PRO A 123 12.54 6.97 -0.49
CA PRO A 123 12.79 8.30 0.04
C PRO A 123 11.83 9.26 -0.65
N SER A 124 11.15 10.08 0.16
CA SER A 124 10.37 11.25 -0.25
C SER A 124 11.05 12.04 -1.39
N PRO A 125 10.31 12.52 -2.40
CA PRO A 125 10.91 13.27 -3.48
C PRO A 125 11.41 14.63 -2.99
N SER A 126 12.60 15.01 -3.47
CA SER A 126 13.19 16.36 -3.48
C SER A 126 13.89 16.87 -2.22
N MET A 127 15.02 16.25 -1.86
CA MET A 127 16.17 17.04 -1.40
C MET A 127 17.03 17.33 -2.64
N LEU A 128 16.73 18.41 -3.35
CA LEU A 128 17.59 18.92 -4.42
C LEU A 128 18.89 19.44 -3.78
N PRO A 129 20.08 19.03 -4.25
CA PRO A 129 21.32 19.57 -3.73
C PRO A 129 21.44 21.04 -4.15
N LEU A 130 21.63 21.91 -3.15
CA LEU A 130 22.01 23.32 -3.30
C LEU A 130 23.40 23.41 -3.94
N LYS A 131 23.50 23.15 -5.24
CA LYS A 131 24.75 23.31 -5.98
C LYS A 131 24.54 23.66 -7.44
N GLU A 132 23.72 24.68 -7.71
CA GLU A 132 23.86 25.57 -8.86
C GLU A 132 23.21 26.93 -8.54
N LEU A 133 23.85 27.71 -7.67
CA LEU A 133 23.58 29.15 -7.59
C LEU A 133 24.87 29.88 -7.93
N SER A 134 25.11 30.00 -9.24
CA SER A 134 26.17 30.82 -9.80
C SER A 134 25.64 31.55 -11.04
N LEU A 135 25.28 32.81 -10.79
CA LEU A 135 25.43 33.97 -11.68
C LEU A 135 24.55 34.05 -12.94
N ALA A 136 23.41 34.75 -12.82
CA ALA A 136 23.00 35.77 -13.79
C ALA A 136 22.00 36.76 -13.15
N SER A 137 22.42 38.02 -13.02
CA SER A 137 21.61 39.18 -12.61
C SER A 137 21.12 39.93 -13.87
N PRO A 138 20.41 41.07 -13.79
CA PRO A 138 19.04 41.33 -13.27
C PRO A 138 18.12 41.84 -14.41
N ARG A 139 16.79 41.88 -14.21
CA ARG A 139 15.92 42.92 -14.82
C ARG A 139 14.51 42.96 -14.21
N SER A 140 14.09 44.20 -13.97
CA SER A 140 12.84 44.76 -13.47
C SER A 140 11.52 44.12 -13.90
N SER A 141 10.56 44.02 -12.97
CA SER A 141 9.27 44.70 -13.06
C SER A 141 8.43 44.42 -11.81
N SER A 142 8.08 45.47 -11.09
CA SER A 142 7.05 45.51 -10.07
C SER A 142 5.72 44.92 -10.56
N ARG A 143 4.99 44.24 -9.68
CA ARG A 143 3.52 44.24 -9.59
C ARG A 143 3.10 43.66 -8.24
N GLU A 144 2.35 44.48 -7.52
CA GLU A 144 1.84 44.28 -6.17
C GLU A 144 0.92 43.05 -6.07
N ILE A 145 0.93 42.39 -4.91
CA ILE A 145 0.02 41.28 -4.58
C ILE A 145 -1.27 41.89 -4.02
N PRO A 146 -2.44 41.70 -4.66
CA PRO A 146 -3.70 42.20 -4.12
C PRO A 146 -4.14 41.33 -2.94
N VAL A 147 -4.25 41.93 -1.76
CA VAL A 147 -4.78 41.28 -0.55
C VAL A 147 -6.30 41.24 -0.65
N LEU A 148 -6.89 40.04 -0.62
CA LEU A 148 -8.34 39.85 -0.59
C LEU A 148 -8.88 40.17 0.83
N PRO A 149 -10.01 40.89 0.96
CA PRO A 149 -10.56 41.25 2.25
C PRO A 149 -11.22 40.05 2.93
N LEU A 150 -10.80 39.76 4.16
CA LEU A 150 -11.47 38.84 5.06
C LEU A 150 -12.80 39.44 5.53
N LYS A 151 -13.89 38.69 5.37
CA LYS A 151 -15.16 38.89 6.07
C LYS A 151 -15.50 37.60 6.80
#